data_AF-A0A976DA27-F1
#
_entry.id   AF-A0A976DA27-F1
#
_cell.length_a   1.000
_cell.length_b   1.000
_cell.length_c   1.000
_cell.angle_alpha   90.00
_cell.angle_beta   90.00
_cell.angle_gamma   90.00
#
_symmetry.space_group_name_H-M   'P 1'
#
loop_
_entity.id
_entity.type
_entity.pdbx_description
1 polymer ?
#
loop_
_entity_poly.entity_id
_entity_poly.type
_entity_poly.pdbx_seq_one_letter_code
_entity_poly.pdbx_strand_id
1 'polypeptide(L)'
;MSSQEIELNLKRIFENFSEENFIFDLLLAYGISKTSVTRLKSGDFNLSKVEGEFLYKKKVFFKQEQSNQLLIAIESVAADARITKHAPRFAILTDFKQIVAKDLKLGKNLDIAIQDLPRYYAFFLPLAGSEAYHSANDNEADRNAAYKMAQLYDLLTSHNPDVYHSKERRRFVLTK
;
A
#
# COMPACT_ATOMS: atom_id res chain seq x y z
N MET A 1 -10.83 -15.94 13.70
CA MET A 1 -10.33 -16.17 12.34
C MET A 1 -8.83 -16.32 12.44
N SER A 2 -8.27 -17.43 11.98
CA SER A 2 -6.84 -17.69 12.02
C SER A 2 -6.11 -16.99 10.87
N SER A 3 -4.81 -16.78 11.01
CA SER A 3 -3.95 -16.22 9.95
C SER A 3 -4.01 -17.03 8.65
N GLN A 4 -4.07 -18.36 8.76
CA GLN A 4 -4.16 -19.26 7.60
C GLN A 4 -5.52 -19.15 6.88
N GLU A 5 -6.61 -18.98 7.63
CA GLU A 5 -7.93 -18.75 7.04
C GLU A 5 -7.96 -17.45 6.23
N ILE A 6 -7.33 -16.38 6.74
CA ILE A 6 -7.23 -15.10 6.05
C ILE A 6 -6.44 -15.26 4.74
N GLU A 7 -5.27 -15.89 4.79
CA GLU A 7 -4.46 -16.15 3.59
C GLU A 7 -5.25 -16.91 2.52
N LEU A 8 -5.97 -17.96 2.90
CA LEU A 8 -6.80 -18.75 1.99
C LEU A 8 -7.97 -17.94 1.42
N ASN A 9 -8.62 -17.10 2.25
CA ASN A 9 -9.69 -16.22 1.78
C ASN A 9 -9.16 -15.22 0.75
N LEU A 10 -7.98 -14.65 0.97
CA LEU A 10 -7.36 -13.75 -0.01
C LEU A 10 -7.04 -14.46 -1.32
N LYS A 11 -6.53 -15.70 -1.28
CA LYS A 11 -6.31 -16.49 -2.51
C LYS A 11 -7.60 -16.64 -3.33
N ARG A 12 -8.73 -16.90 -2.66
CA ARG A 12 -10.05 -17.03 -3.32
C ARG A 12 -10.53 -15.75 -4.00
N ILE A 13 -10.17 -14.56 -3.49
CA ILE A 13 -10.50 -13.28 -4.14
C ILE A 13 -9.93 -13.25 -5.58
N PHE A 14 -8.72 -13.80 -5.76
CA PHE A 14 -8.05 -13.80 -7.07
C PHE A 14 -8.50 -14.93 -8.01
N GLU A 15 -9.25 -15.93 -7.52
CA GLU A 15 -9.86 -16.95 -8.37
C GLU A 15 -11.00 -16.37 -9.22
N ASN A 16 -11.76 -15.41 -8.67
CA ASN A 16 -12.87 -14.71 -9.35
C ASN A 16 -12.76 -13.20 -9.12
N PHE A 17 -11.63 -12.63 -9.56
CA PHE A 17 -11.29 -11.24 -9.28
C PHE A 17 -12.28 -10.25 -9.88
N SER A 18 -12.76 -9.32 -9.05
CA SER A 18 -13.67 -8.23 -9.44
C SER A 18 -13.14 -6.92 -8.89
N GLU A 19 -12.74 -6.00 -9.77
CA GLU A 19 -12.24 -4.67 -9.40
C GLU A 19 -13.26 -3.89 -8.55
N GLU A 20 -14.53 -3.94 -8.94
CA GLU A 20 -15.63 -3.26 -8.24
C GLU A 20 -15.83 -3.80 -6.81
N ASN A 21 -15.65 -5.11 -6.61
CA ASN A 21 -15.89 -5.75 -5.33
C ASN A 21 -14.65 -5.94 -4.46
N PHE A 22 -13.46 -5.66 -5.01
CA PHE A 22 -12.17 -5.98 -4.39
C PHE A 22 -12.05 -5.49 -2.94
N ILE A 23 -12.35 -4.21 -2.67
CA ILE A 23 -12.22 -3.68 -1.30
C ILE A 23 -13.22 -4.34 -0.33
N PHE A 24 -14.40 -4.71 -0.81
CA PHE A 24 -15.42 -5.38 0.00
C PHE A 24 -15.01 -6.82 0.31
N ASP A 25 -14.53 -7.54 -0.71
CA ASP A 25 -14.03 -8.90 -0.57
C ASP A 25 -12.80 -8.95 0.35
N LEU A 26 -11.92 -7.94 0.25
CA LEU A 26 -10.79 -7.77 1.17
C LEU A 26 -11.28 -7.63 2.61
N LEU A 27 -12.23 -6.73 2.88
CA LEU A 27 -12.78 -6.55 4.23
C LEU A 27 -13.44 -7.83 4.77
N LEU A 28 -14.16 -8.57 3.92
CA LEU A 28 -14.74 -9.87 4.27
C LEU A 28 -13.66 -10.91 4.59
N ALA A 29 -12.57 -10.95 3.84
CA ALA A 29 -11.46 -11.89 4.06
C ALA A 29 -10.78 -11.68 5.42
N TYR A 30 -10.80 -10.45 5.95
CA TYR A 30 -10.33 -10.10 7.30
C TYR A 30 -11.42 -10.15 8.38
N GLY A 31 -12.59 -10.68 8.07
CA GLY A 31 -13.65 -10.94 9.06
C GLY A 31 -14.54 -9.75 9.40
N ILE A 32 -14.53 -8.67 8.60
CA ILE A 32 -15.56 -7.64 8.70
C ILE A 32 -16.91 -8.24 8.31
N SER A 33 -17.97 -7.96 9.07
CA SER A 33 -19.27 -8.59 8.84
C SER A 33 -19.89 -8.20 7.50
N LYS A 34 -20.58 -9.14 6.85
CA LYS A 34 -21.33 -8.90 5.61
C LYS A 34 -22.24 -7.68 5.71
N THR A 35 -22.97 -7.54 6.82
CA THR A 35 -23.84 -6.39 7.07
C THR A 35 -23.08 -5.06 7.03
N SER A 36 -21.89 -4.99 7.64
CA SER A 36 -21.08 -3.77 7.63
C SER A 36 -20.56 -3.45 6.23
N VAL A 37 -20.11 -4.48 5.51
CA VAL A 37 -19.64 -4.35 4.12
C VAL A 37 -20.77 -3.90 3.20
N THR A 38 -21.98 -4.46 3.33
CA THR A 38 -23.15 -4.02 2.57
C THR A 38 -23.51 -2.57 2.86
N ARG A 39 -23.48 -2.13 4.13
CA ARG A 39 -23.72 -0.73 4.51
C ARG A 39 -22.62 0.21 4.00
N LEU A 40 -21.39 -0.26 3.87
CA LEU A 40 -20.31 0.49 3.24
C LEU A 40 -20.57 0.64 1.74
N LYS A 41 -20.93 -0.45 1.05
CA LYS A 41 -21.26 -0.45 -0.38
C LYS A 41 -22.48 0.41 -0.70
N SER A 42 -23.49 0.43 0.17
CA SER A 42 -24.70 1.27 0.01
C SER A 42 -24.50 2.74 0.39
N GLY A 43 -23.32 3.12 0.90
CA GLY A 43 -22.97 4.49 1.25
C GLY A 43 -23.26 4.92 2.69
N ASP A 44 -23.98 4.12 3.49
CA ASP A 44 -24.31 4.45 4.89
C ASP A 44 -23.04 4.49 5.79
N PHE A 45 -22.11 3.56 5.56
CA PHE A 45 -20.80 3.57 6.24
C PHE A 45 -19.69 4.26 5.45
N ASN A 46 -19.96 4.68 4.21
CA ASN A 46 -18.97 5.40 3.41
C ASN A 46 -19.00 6.88 3.76
N LEU A 47 -17.92 7.37 4.36
CA LEU A 47 -17.80 8.77 4.74
C LEU A 47 -17.19 9.65 3.64
N SER A 48 -16.71 9.05 2.55
CA SER A 48 -16.32 9.83 1.38
C SER A 48 -17.56 10.13 0.53
N LYS A 49 -17.55 11.32 -0.08
CA LYS A 49 -18.57 11.75 -1.05
C LYS A 49 -18.05 11.71 -2.48
N VAL A 50 -16.81 11.28 -2.67
CA VAL A 50 -16.15 11.20 -3.98
C VAL A 50 -16.43 9.82 -4.56
N GLU A 51 -16.83 9.78 -5.82
CA GLU A 51 -17.03 8.53 -6.54
C GLU A 51 -15.73 7.73 -6.64
N GLY A 52 -15.81 6.42 -6.42
CA GLY A 52 -14.64 5.54 -6.39
C GLY A 52 -13.81 5.59 -5.10
N GLU A 53 -14.20 6.40 -4.11
CA GLU A 53 -13.58 6.40 -2.78
C GLU A 53 -14.45 5.71 -1.73
N PHE A 54 -13.82 4.91 -0.87
CA PHE A 54 -14.47 4.31 0.30
C PHE A 54 -13.71 4.69 1.57
N LEU A 55 -14.33 5.52 2.40
CA LEU A 55 -13.78 5.90 3.71
C LEU A 55 -14.57 5.25 4.83
N TYR A 56 -14.04 4.15 5.35
CA TYR A 56 -14.61 3.43 6.48
C TYR A 56 -13.90 3.79 7.79
N LYS A 57 -14.62 4.53 8.64
CA LYS A 57 -14.13 5.05 9.94
C LYS A 57 -13.37 3.99 10.75
N LYS A 58 -12.18 4.34 11.26
CA LYS A 58 -11.30 3.46 12.07
C LYS A 58 -10.83 2.18 11.38
N LYS A 59 -11.12 1.98 10.09
CA LYS A 59 -10.79 0.75 9.36
C LYS A 59 -9.91 1.06 8.15
N VAL A 60 -10.49 1.53 7.06
CA VAL A 60 -9.76 1.74 5.80
C VAL A 60 -10.22 3.00 5.09
N PHE A 61 -9.28 3.65 4.40
CA PHE A 61 -9.56 4.46 3.23
C PHE A 61 -9.12 3.68 1.99
N PHE A 62 -9.96 3.63 0.96
CA PHE A 62 -9.66 3.00 -0.31
C PHE A 62 -9.97 3.94 -1.47
N LYS A 63 -9.10 3.96 -2.47
CA LYS A 63 -9.30 4.69 -3.72
C LYS A 63 -8.63 3.96 -4.89
N GLN A 64 -9.30 3.92 -6.03
CA GLN A 64 -8.64 3.57 -7.29
C GLN A 64 -7.89 4.78 -7.84
N GLU A 65 -6.61 4.61 -8.20
CA GLU A 65 -5.76 5.69 -8.69
C GLU A 65 -4.82 5.17 -9.78
N GLN A 66 -4.34 6.07 -10.65
CA GLN A 66 -3.43 5.69 -11.74
C GLN A 66 -2.05 5.24 -11.23
N SER A 67 -1.48 4.23 -11.89
CA SER A 67 -0.25 3.51 -11.50
C SER A 67 0.95 4.41 -11.16
N ASN A 68 1.16 5.46 -11.95
CA ASN A 68 2.34 6.33 -11.87
C ASN A 68 2.32 7.28 -10.66
N GLN A 69 1.23 7.33 -9.90
CA GLN A 69 1.07 8.28 -8.80
C GLN A 69 0.75 7.62 -7.46
N LEU A 70 0.64 6.28 -7.38
CA LEU A 70 0.18 5.57 -6.18
C LEU A 70 0.99 5.92 -4.91
N LEU A 71 2.32 5.92 -4.99
CA LEU A 71 3.22 6.25 -3.88
C LEU A 71 3.19 7.73 -3.46
N ILE A 72 2.91 8.65 -4.39
CA ILE A 72 2.82 10.09 -4.07
C ILE A 72 1.42 10.39 -3.50
N ALA A 73 0.40 9.76 -4.08
CA ALA A 73 -0.98 9.90 -3.68
C ALA A 73 -1.24 9.34 -2.28
N ILE A 74 -0.61 8.22 -1.89
CA ILE A 74 -0.78 7.64 -0.55
C ILE A 74 -0.28 8.58 0.55
N GLU A 75 0.80 9.33 0.31
CA GLU A 75 1.32 10.33 1.25
C GLU A 75 0.39 11.54 1.36
N SER A 76 -0.17 11.99 0.23
CA SER A 76 -1.18 13.05 0.22
C SER A 76 -2.44 12.65 0.98
N VAL A 77 -2.88 11.40 0.79
CA VAL A 77 -4.02 10.79 1.49
C VAL A 77 -3.75 10.71 3.00
N ALA A 78 -2.54 10.35 3.41
CA ALA A 78 -2.15 10.28 4.82
C ALA A 78 -2.18 11.66 5.52
N ALA A 79 -2.01 12.75 4.77
CA ALA A 79 -2.08 14.12 5.28
C ALA A 79 -3.47 14.78 5.14
N ASP A 80 -4.40 14.18 4.40
CA ASP A 80 -5.72 14.79 4.13
C ASP A 80 -6.58 14.86 5.40
N ALA A 81 -6.94 16.08 5.81
CA ALA A 81 -7.78 16.35 6.97
C ALA A 81 -9.15 15.65 6.91
N ARG A 82 -9.73 15.48 5.71
CA ARG A 82 -11.01 14.79 5.51
C ARG A 82 -10.91 13.32 5.90
N ILE A 83 -9.76 12.70 5.64
CA ILE A 83 -9.50 11.28 5.85
C ILE A 83 -9.04 11.06 7.30
N THR A 84 -8.01 11.80 7.73
CA THR A 84 -7.40 11.69 9.06
C THR A 84 -8.38 11.96 10.20
N LYS A 85 -9.37 12.85 10.02
CA LYS A 85 -10.46 13.08 10.98
C LYS A 85 -11.22 11.79 11.35
N HIS A 86 -11.32 10.85 10.43
CA HIS A 86 -12.02 9.57 10.66
C HIS A 86 -11.08 8.44 11.11
N ALA A 87 -9.79 8.76 11.26
CA ALA A 87 -8.74 7.90 11.77
C ALA A 87 -8.75 6.48 11.19
N PRO A 88 -8.82 6.29 9.85
CA PRO A 88 -8.71 4.95 9.28
C PRO A 88 -7.37 4.31 9.68
N ARG A 89 -7.37 2.99 9.87
CA ARG A 89 -6.15 2.26 10.24
C ARG A 89 -5.23 2.12 9.02
N PHE A 90 -5.79 1.86 7.85
CA PHE A 90 -5.05 1.74 6.59
C PHE A 90 -5.55 2.72 5.54
N ALA A 91 -4.65 3.24 4.72
CA ALA A 91 -4.96 3.79 3.42
C ALA A 91 -4.54 2.78 2.35
N ILE A 92 -5.36 2.58 1.32
CA ILE A 92 -5.15 1.59 0.27
C ILE A 92 -5.46 2.23 -1.08
N LEU A 93 -4.48 2.23 -1.97
CA LEU A 93 -4.59 2.75 -3.33
C LEU A 93 -4.19 1.64 -4.30
N THR A 94 -4.90 1.51 -5.41
CA THR A 94 -4.61 0.49 -6.42
C THR A 94 -5.03 0.93 -7.82
N ASP A 95 -4.28 0.49 -8.81
CA ASP A 95 -4.65 0.52 -10.23
C ASP A 95 -5.07 -0.89 -10.72
N PHE A 96 -5.30 -1.82 -9.79
CA PHE A 96 -5.56 -3.25 -9.99
C PHE A 96 -4.45 -4.06 -10.68
N LYS A 97 -3.26 -3.46 -10.85
CA LYS A 97 -2.01 -4.17 -11.19
C LYS A 97 -1.07 -4.19 -9.98
N GLN A 98 -0.96 -3.05 -9.33
CA GLN A 98 -0.22 -2.82 -8.10
C GLN A 98 -1.16 -2.32 -7.00
N ILE A 99 -0.79 -2.61 -5.76
CA ILE A 99 -1.47 -2.12 -4.57
C ILE A 99 -0.44 -1.45 -3.67
N VAL A 100 -0.72 -0.20 -3.32
CA VAL A 100 0.04 0.58 -2.35
C VAL A 100 -0.85 0.79 -1.13
N ALA A 101 -0.38 0.35 0.03
CA ALA A 101 -1.08 0.55 1.28
C ALA A 101 -0.17 1.15 2.34
N LYS A 102 -0.75 1.93 3.25
CA LYS A 102 -0.06 2.52 4.39
C LYS A 102 -0.83 2.25 5.66
N ASP A 103 -0.16 1.66 6.66
CA ASP A 103 -0.65 1.62 8.03
C ASP A 103 -0.48 3.01 8.64
N LEU A 104 -1.59 3.75 8.80
CA LEU A 104 -1.56 5.14 9.25
C LEU A 104 -1.22 5.28 10.74
N LYS A 105 -1.31 4.19 11.53
CA LYS A 105 -0.91 4.23 12.95
C LYS A 105 0.54 3.74 13.16
N LEU A 106 1.08 2.89 12.30
CA LEU A 106 2.49 2.45 12.38
C LEU A 106 3.42 3.19 11.40
N GLY A 107 2.89 3.92 10.43
CA GLY A 107 3.66 4.58 9.38
C GLY A 107 4.30 3.63 8.36
N LYS A 108 3.92 2.35 8.35
CA LYS A 108 4.49 1.32 7.45
C LYS A 108 3.81 1.31 6.10
N ASN A 109 4.59 1.14 5.04
CA ASN A 109 4.11 1.05 3.67
C ASN A 109 4.18 -0.39 3.16
N LEU A 110 3.26 -0.74 2.27
CA LEU A 110 3.26 -1.96 1.46
C LEU A 110 3.10 -1.53 0.00
N ASP A 111 3.95 -2.04 -0.88
CA ASP A 111 3.96 -1.73 -2.31
C ASP A 111 4.33 -3.00 -3.09
N ILE A 112 3.32 -3.65 -3.65
CA ILE A 112 3.41 -4.98 -4.24
C ILE A 112 2.50 -5.09 -5.47
N ALA A 113 2.74 -6.11 -6.31
CA ALA A 113 1.76 -6.54 -7.29
C ALA A 113 0.50 -7.02 -6.56
N ILE A 114 -0.69 -6.70 -7.08
CA ILE A 114 -1.94 -7.02 -6.39
C ILE A 114 -2.12 -8.53 -6.19
N GLN A 115 -1.63 -9.34 -7.13
CA GLN A 115 -1.69 -10.82 -7.07
C GLN A 115 -0.84 -11.41 -5.94
N ASP A 116 0.16 -10.68 -5.44
CA ASP A 116 0.99 -11.12 -4.32
C ASP A 116 0.34 -10.83 -2.96
N LEU A 117 -0.77 -10.10 -2.91
CA LEU A 117 -1.46 -9.72 -1.67
C LEU A 117 -1.69 -10.88 -0.69
N PRO A 118 -2.05 -12.11 -1.11
CA PRO A 118 -2.20 -13.22 -0.18
C PRO A 118 -0.91 -13.55 0.58
N ARG A 119 0.28 -13.34 -0.01
CA ARG A 119 1.57 -13.56 0.66
C ARG A 119 1.85 -12.54 1.76
N TYR A 120 1.30 -11.34 1.62
CA TYR A 120 1.46 -10.23 2.56
C TYR A 120 0.25 -10.04 3.48
N TYR A 121 -0.54 -11.10 3.70
CA TYR A 121 -1.76 -11.03 4.51
C TYR A 121 -1.52 -10.48 5.92
N ALA A 122 -0.31 -10.68 6.46
CA ALA A 122 0.10 -10.23 7.78
C ALA A 122 -0.05 -8.70 7.96
N PHE A 123 0.16 -7.93 6.88
CA PHE A 123 0.12 -6.47 6.91
C PHE A 123 -1.22 -5.91 7.39
N PHE A 124 -2.34 -6.54 7.01
CA PHE A 124 -3.68 -6.08 7.36
C PHE A 124 -4.32 -6.85 8.53
N LEU A 125 -3.59 -7.73 9.23
CA LEU A 125 -4.11 -8.43 10.43
C LEU A 125 -4.77 -7.52 11.48
N PRO A 126 -4.30 -6.27 11.70
CA PRO A 126 -5.00 -5.33 12.59
C PRO A 126 -6.47 -5.07 12.21
N LEU A 127 -6.89 -5.27 10.94
CA LEU A 127 -8.31 -5.19 10.55
C LEU A 127 -9.17 -6.25 11.23
N ALA A 128 -8.62 -7.46 11.39
CA ALA A 128 -9.25 -8.61 12.04
C ALA A 128 -9.22 -8.55 13.57
N GLY A 129 -8.66 -7.47 14.15
CA GLY A 129 -8.53 -7.29 15.61
C GLY A 129 -7.31 -7.98 16.22
N SER A 130 -6.51 -8.68 15.41
CA SER A 130 -5.24 -9.26 15.82
C SER A 130 -4.11 -8.28 15.49
N GLU A 131 -3.57 -7.59 16.49
CA GLU A 131 -2.31 -6.87 16.28
C GLU A 131 -1.17 -7.91 16.30
N ALA A 132 -0.50 -8.08 15.15
CA ALA A 132 0.74 -8.83 15.13
C ALA A 132 1.75 -8.10 16.02
N TYR A 133 2.31 -8.81 17.00
CA TYR A 133 3.41 -8.30 17.82
C TYR A 133 4.61 -8.11 16.89
N HIS A 134 4.85 -6.86 16.47
CA HIS A 134 6.00 -6.55 15.65
C HIS A 134 7.21 -6.44 16.58
N SER A 135 7.99 -7.51 16.69
CA SER A 135 9.36 -7.41 17.19
C SER A 135 10.08 -6.38 16.32
N ALA A 136 10.77 -5.41 16.95
CA ALA A 136 11.40 -4.26 16.31
C ALA A 136 12.49 -4.59 15.26
N ASN A 137 12.69 -5.87 14.91
CA ASN A 137 13.78 -6.37 14.10
C ASN A 137 13.35 -6.97 12.75
N ASP A 138 12.07 -6.91 12.40
CA ASP A 138 11.56 -7.38 11.11
C ASP A 138 11.37 -6.21 10.13
N ASN A 139 12.49 -5.62 9.72
CA ASN A 139 12.54 -4.51 8.77
C ASN A 139 12.62 -5.02 7.33
N GLU A 140 11.72 -5.93 6.96
CA GLU A 140 11.55 -6.40 5.58
C GLU A 140 11.34 -5.22 4.61
N ALA A 141 10.63 -4.18 5.06
CA ALA A 141 10.44 -2.94 4.31
C ALA A 141 11.76 -2.19 4.04
N ASP A 142 12.67 -2.09 5.01
CA ASP A 142 13.96 -1.41 4.81
C ASP A 142 14.87 -2.22 3.90
N ARG A 143 14.85 -3.56 4.02
CA ARG A 143 15.58 -4.45 3.11
C ARG A 143 15.05 -4.29 1.69
N ASN A 144 13.74 -4.27 1.49
CA ASN A 144 13.12 -4.10 0.18
C ASN A 144 13.40 -2.69 -0.39
N ALA A 145 13.37 -1.65 0.44
CA ALA A 145 13.75 -0.29 0.03
C ALA A 145 15.23 -0.23 -0.40
N ALA A 146 16.14 -0.86 0.36
CA ALA A 146 17.55 -0.94 -0.01
C ALA A 146 17.75 -1.71 -1.33
N TYR A 147 17.02 -2.80 -1.56
CA TYR A 147 17.02 -3.52 -2.84
C TYR A 147 16.52 -2.65 -3.99
N LYS A 148 15.41 -1.90 -3.83
CA LYS A 148 14.92 -0.99 -4.87
C LYS A 148 15.91 0.15 -5.15
N MET A 149 16.59 0.69 -4.13
CA MET A 149 17.64 1.70 -4.31
C MET A 149 18.86 1.14 -5.04
N ALA A 150 19.27 -0.11 -4.75
CA ALA A 150 20.34 -0.79 -5.46
C ALA A 150 19.99 -1.00 -6.94
N GLN A 151 18.79 -1.47 -7.25
CA GLN A 151 18.32 -1.62 -8.64
C GLN A 151 18.29 -0.29 -9.38
N LEU A 152 17.86 0.80 -8.73
CA LEU A 152 17.90 2.14 -9.31
C LEU A 152 19.33 2.58 -9.61
N TYR A 153 20.28 2.33 -8.70
CA TYR A 153 21.69 2.64 -8.91
C TYR A 153 22.28 1.89 -10.10
N ASP A 154 22.00 0.59 -10.21
CA ASP A 154 22.47 -0.25 -11.34
C ASP A 154 21.88 0.25 -12.67
N LEU A 155 20.60 0.63 -12.69
CA LEU A 155 19.94 1.18 -13.86
C LEU A 155 20.55 2.54 -14.28
N LEU A 156 20.79 3.43 -13.32
CA LEU A 156 21.41 4.73 -13.57
C LEU A 156 22.84 4.60 -14.09
N THR A 157 23.62 3.66 -13.55
CA THR A 157 25.02 3.44 -13.94
C THR A 157 25.14 2.80 -15.32
N SER A 158 24.25 1.85 -15.64
CA SER A 158 24.22 1.19 -16.95
C SER A 158 23.77 2.11 -18.09
N HIS A 159 22.82 3.00 -17.84
CA HIS A 159 22.29 3.91 -18.87
C HIS A 159 23.10 5.21 -19.01
N ASN A 160 23.86 5.59 -17.99
CA ASN A 160 24.69 6.78 -17.99
C ASN A 160 26.16 6.46 -17.64
N PRO A 161 26.85 5.63 -18.45
CA PRO A 161 28.23 5.22 -18.16
C PRO A 161 29.17 6.43 -18.02
N ASP A 162 28.92 7.49 -18.79
CA ASP A 162 29.76 8.69 -18.84
C ASP A 162 29.65 9.57 -17.58
N VAL A 163 28.57 9.44 -16.80
CA VAL A 163 28.30 10.28 -15.61
C VAL A 163 29.29 9.97 -14.49
N TYR A 164 29.69 8.70 -14.34
CA TYR A 164 30.58 8.25 -13.28
C TYR A 164 32.08 8.26 -13.65
N HIS A 165 32.42 8.44 -14.92
CA HIS A 165 33.80 8.68 -15.38
C HIS A 165 34.26 10.15 -15.19
N SER A 166 33.46 11.01 -14.54
CA SER A 166 33.75 12.44 -14.39
C SER A 166 34.59 12.84 -13.17
N LYS A 167 34.96 11.90 -12.28
CA LYS A 167 35.86 12.22 -11.14
C LYS A 167 37.28 12.64 -11.57
N GLU A 168 37.67 12.37 -12.81
CA GLU A 168 38.99 12.77 -13.35
C GLU A 168 38.99 14.11 -14.12
N ARG A 169 37.83 14.68 -14.44
CA ARG A 169 37.72 15.93 -15.24
C ARG A 169 37.41 17.20 -14.44
N ARG A 170 37.57 17.18 -13.11
CA ARG A 170 37.53 18.38 -12.27
C ARG A 170 38.87 18.64 -11.57
N ARG A 171 39.98 18.37 -12.28
CA ARG A 171 41.26 18.97 -11.92
C ARG A 171 41.28 20.38 -12.48
N PHE A 172 41.08 21.33 -11.57
CA PHE A 172 41.44 22.74 -11.66
C PHE A 172 42.21 23.14 -12.93
N VAL A 173 41.59 24.00 -13.74
CA VAL A 173 42.34 25.02 -14.48
C VAL A 173 41.94 26.36 -13.90
N LEU A 174 42.46 26.63 -12.69
CA LEU A 174 42.74 27.98 -12.23
C LEU A 174 44.25 28.18 -12.37
N THR A 175 44.69 28.69 -13.51
CA THR A 175 46.00 29.34 -13.56
C THR A 175 46.03 30.43 -14.64
N LYS A 176 46.03 31.67 -14.13
CA LYS A 176 46.55 32.95 -14.67
C LYS A 176 46.03 33.48 -16.01
#